data_AF-A0A8C6XXQ0-F1
#
_entry.id   AF-A0A8C6XXQ0-F1
#
_cell.length_a   1.000
_cell.length_b   1.000
_cell.length_c   1.000
_cell.angle_alpha   90.00
_cell.angle_beta   90.00
_cell.angle_gamma   90.00
#
_symmetry.space_group_name_H-M   'P 1'
#
loop_
_entity.id
_entity.type
_entity.pdbx_description
1 polymer ?
#
loop_
_entity_poly.entity_id
_entity_poly.type
_entity_poly.pdbx_seq_one_letter_code
_entity_poly.pdbx_strand_id
1 'polypeptide(L)'
;MGGNFLLLDKRLRSECKNQGATIPLLTSNRYETLLKQRHVQLLGRSIDLNRLITQRISAAVYKSMELAIGRFESEDLTSIVELDGLVEINKMTHKLLSRYMTLDSFDAMFREANHNVSAPYGRITLHVFWELNYDFLPNYCYNGSTNRLVRQFLNICF
;
A
#
# COMPACT_ATOMS: atom_id res chain seq x y z
N MET A 1 1.84 12.88 -15.46
CA MET A 1 1.59 11.45 -15.18
C MET A 1 1.17 11.33 -13.72
N GLY A 2 -0.11 11.04 -13.45
CA GLY A 2 -0.66 10.94 -12.08
C GLY A 2 -0.59 9.50 -11.57
N GLY A 3 0.10 9.27 -10.44
CA GLY A 3 0.51 7.92 -10.00
C GLY A 3 -0.60 7.02 -9.45
N ASN A 4 -1.54 7.56 -8.67
CA ASN A 4 -2.61 6.74 -8.06
C ASN A 4 -3.76 6.39 -9.03
N PHE A 5 -3.90 7.16 -10.12
CA PHE A 5 -4.95 6.94 -11.11
C PHE A 5 -4.63 5.82 -12.12
N LEU A 6 -3.41 5.30 -12.12
CA LEU A 6 -2.95 4.34 -13.13
C LEU A 6 -3.49 2.94 -12.90
N LEU A 7 -3.69 2.56 -11.63
CA LEU A 7 -4.15 1.23 -11.24
C LEU A 7 -5.67 1.18 -11.00
N LEU A 8 -6.34 2.33 -10.97
CA LEU A 8 -7.79 2.38 -10.84
C LEU A 8 -8.46 1.84 -12.11
N ASP A 9 -9.44 0.95 -11.93
CA ASP A 9 -10.16 0.38 -13.07
C ASP A 9 -10.88 1.47 -13.88
N LYS A 10 -10.68 1.41 -15.20
CA LYS A 10 -11.21 2.38 -16.14
C LYS A 10 -12.73 2.23 -16.30
N ARG A 11 -13.25 1.00 -16.19
CA ARG A 11 -14.70 0.76 -16.30
C ARG A 11 -15.42 1.35 -15.10
N LEU A 12 -14.95 1.04 -13.89
CA LEU A 12 -15.45 1.66 -12.66
C LEU A 12 -15.48 3.19 -12.78
N ARG A 13 -14.39 3.79 -13.27
CA ARG A 13 -14.34 5.25 -13.45
C ARG A 13 -15.43 5.78 -14.39
N SER A 14 -15.69 5.06 -15.49
CA SER A 14 -16.73 5.44 -16.45
C SER A 14 -18.13 5.29 -15.86
N GLU A 15 -18.37 4.25 -15.07
CA GLU A 15 -19.64 4.01 -14.39
C GLU A 15 -19.92 5.10 -13.35
N CYS A 16 -18.94 5.45 -12.51
CA CYS A 16 -19.08 6.53 -11.54
C CYS A 16 -19.37 7.88 -12.22
N LYS A 17 -18.73 8.15 -13.37
CA LYS A 17 -19.03 9.35 -14.18
C LYS A 17 -20.47 9.36 -14.67
N ASN A 18 -20.97 8.23 -15.16
CA ASN A 18 -22.36 8.09 -15.64
C ASN A 18 -23.39 8.26 -14.51
N GLN A 19 -23.04 7.88 -13.28
CA GLN A 19 -23.87 8.06 -12.08
C GLN A 19 -23.74 9.46 -11.44
N GLY A 20 -23.00 10.39 -12.06
CA GLY A 20 -22.78 11.74 -11.52
C GLY A 20 -21.72 11.83 -10.41
N ALA A 21 -21.10 10.72 -10.02
CA ALA A 21 -20.03 10.63 -9.02
C ALA A 21 -18.63 10.65 -9.66
N THR A 22 -18.29 11.70 -10.40
CA THR A 22 -17.03 11.74 -11.15
C THR A 22 -15.80 11.78 -10.23
N ILE A 23 -14.90 10.79 -10.36
CA ILE A 23 -13.61 10.78 -9.65
C ILE A 23 -12.65 11.79 -10.34
N PRO A 24 -12.27 12.89 -9.66
CA PRO A 24 -11.48 13.96 -10.27
C PRO A 24 -10.07 13.46 -10.60
N LEU A 25 -9.58 13.82 -11.79
CA LEU A 25 -8.21 13.51 -12.17
C LEU A 25 -7.25 14.45 -11.42
N LEU A 26 -6.13 13.92 -10.96
CA LEU A 26 -5.05 14.74 -10.41
C LEU A 26 -4.47 15.64 -11.51
N THR A 27 -4.25 16.91 -11.18
CA THR A 27 -3.57 17.85 -12.08
C THR A 27 -2.08 17.52 -12.17
N SER A 28 -1.51 17.65 -13.37
CA SER A 28 -0.07 17.44 -13.55
C SER A 28 0.70 18.60 -12.93
N ASN A 29 1.75 18.29 -12.18
CA ASN A 29 2.65 19.29 -11.60
C ASN A 29 4.08 19.12 -12.12
N ARG A 30 4.93 20.13 -11.94
CA ARG A 30 6.32 20.19 -12.44
C ARG A 30 7.33 20.11 -11.30
N TYR A 31 7.29 19.02 -10.52
CA TYR A 31 8.25 18.80 -9.42
C TYR A 31 9.65 18.36 -9.90
N GLU A 32 9.79 17.93 -11.15
CA GLU A 32 11.02 17.36 -11.68
C GLU A 32 12.23 18.31 -11.56
N THR A 33 12.05 19.60 -11.84
CA THR A 33 13.15 20.58 -11.77
C THR A 33 13.68 20.75 -10.35
N LEU A 34 12.79 20.73 -9.34
CA LEU A 34 13.14 20.78 -7.92
C LEU A 34 13.83 19.49 -7.48
N LEU A 35 13.31 18.34 -7.91
CA LEU A 35 13.89 17.04 -7.59
C LEU A 35 15.29 16.86 -8.19
N LYS A 36 15.64 17.54 -9.28
CA LYS A 36 17.00 17.46 -9.86
C LYS A 36 18.03 18.38 -9.18
N GLN A 37 17.62 19.26 -8.27
CA GLN A 37 18.54 20.22 -7.64
C GLN A 37 19.48 19.54 -6.64
N ARG A 38 20.78 19.51 -6.97
CA ARG A 38 21.86 18.97 -6.11
C ARG A 38 22.71 20.05 -5.43
N HIS A 39 22.70 21.27 -5.98
CA HIS A 39 23.60 22.35 -5.56
C HIS A 39 22.88 23.70 -5.55
N VAL A 40 21.94 23.89 -4.62
CA VAL A 40 21.26 25.17 -4.43
C VAL A 40 22.11 26.07 -3.55
N GLN A 41 22.47 27.26 -4.03
CA GLN A 41 23.22 28.24 -3.24
C GLN A 41 22.27 29.08 -2.38
N LEU A 42 22.47 29.05 -1.06
CA LEU A 42 21.69 29.84 -0.11
C LEU A 42 22.58 30.26 1.06
N LEU A 43 22.68 31.56 1.32
CA LEU A 43 23.47 32.14 2.42
C LEU A 43 24.93 31.63 2.46
N GLY A 44 25.56 31.52 1.28
CA GLY A 44 26.94 31.05 1.14
C GLY A 44 27.14 29.53 1.31
N ARG A 45 26.07 28.75 1.45
CA ARG A 45 26.11 27.28 1.52
C ARG A 45 25.52 26.65 0.26
N SER A 46 26.11 25.53 -0.16
CA SER A 46 25.53 24.67 -1.20
C SER A 46 24.66 23.58 -0.55
N ILE A 47 23.38 23.53 -0.92
CA ILE A 47 22.38 22.62 -0.37
C ILE A 47 22.00 21.58 -1.43
N ASP A 48 22.14 20.29 -1.10
CA ASP A 48 21.56 19.19 -1.88
C ASP A 48 20.09 19.00 -1.51
N LEU A 49 19.21 19.64 -2.28
CA LEU A 49 17.77 19.60 -2.07
C LEU A 49 17.22 18.20 -2.35
N ASN A 50 17.71 17.51 -3.38
CA ASN A 50 17.28 16.14 -3.65
C ASN A 50 17.57 15.22 -2.47
N ARG A 51 18.74 15.32 -1.85
CA ARG A 51 19.08 14.48 -0.68
C ARG A 51 18.09 14.70 0.47
N LEU A 52 17.77 15.96 0.79
CA LEU A 52 16.82 16.30 1.85
C LEU A 52 15.39 15.82 1.55
N ILE A 53 14.96 15.94 0.30
CA ILE A 53 13.64 15.44 -0.13
C ILE A 53 13.61 13.91 -0.07
N THR A 54 14.66 13.25 -0.53
CA THR A 54 14.77 11.78 -0.53
C THR A 54 14.64 11.20 0.87
N GLN A 55 15.28 11.83 1.88
CA GLN A 55 15.16 11.41 3.28
C GLN A 55 13.70 11.44 3.77
N ARG A 56 12.97 12.51 3.45
CA ARG A 56 11.55 12.66 3.84
C ARG A 56 10.64 11.70 3.09
N ILE A 57 10.89 11.51 1.80
CA ILE A 57 10.09 10.61 0.96
C ILE A 57 10.33 9.15 1.35
N SER A 58 11.58 8.75 1.63
CA SER A 58 11.88 7.40 2.11
C SER A 58 11.09 7.07 3.38
N ALA A 59 11.09 7.97 4.37
CA ALA A 59 10.31 7.81 5.59
C ALA A 59 8.79 7.76 5.31
N ALA A 60 8.29 8.55 4.36
CA ALA A 60 6.87 8.54 3.98
C ALA A 60 6.47 7.22 3.31
N VAL A 61 7.29 6.70 2.39
CA VAL A 61 7.07 5.41 1.71
C VAL A 61 7.09 4.27 2.71
N TYR A 62 8.06 4.25 3.63
CA TYR A 62 8.10 3.27 4.71
C TYR A 62 6.81 3.32 5.57
N LYS A 63 6.42 4.52 6.00
CA LYS A 63 5.19 4.73 6.77
C LYS A 63 3.93 4.28 6.01
N SER A 64 3.88 4.45 4.69
CA SER A 64 2.75 3.98 3.88
C SER A 64 2.64 2.45 3.85
N MET A 65 3.76 1.72 3.80
CA MET A 65 3.76 0.26 3.92
C MET A 65 3.36 -0.20 5.34
N GLU A 66 3.93 0.45 6.36
CA GLU A 66 3.60 0.22 7.77
C GLU A 66 2.10 0.36 8.04
N LEU A 67 1.48 1.41 7.48
CA LEU A 67 0.04 1.64 7.59
C LEU A 67 -0.79 0.60 6.84
N ALA A 68 -0.34 0.14 5.66
CA ALA A 68 -1.05 -0.88 4.91
C ALA A 68 -1.06 -2.22 5.69
N ILE A 69 0.09 -2.62 6.24
CA ILE A 69 0.22 -3.83 7.05
C ILE A 69 -0.57 -3.68 8.36
N GLY A 70 -0.43 -2.55 9.06
CA GLY A 70 -1.16 -2.31 10.30
C GLY A 70 -2.69 -2.27 10.12
N ARG A 71 -3.17 -1.86 8.95
CA ARG A 71 -4.59 -1.94 8.61
C ARG A 71 -5.04 -3.39 8.44
N PHE A 72 -4.27 -4.21 7.73
CA PHE A 72 -4.54 -5.64 7.61
C PHE A 72 -4.59 -6.32 8.99
N GLU A 73 -3.65 -6.00 9.89
CA GLU A 73 -3.63 -6.51 11.27
C GLU A 73 -4.86 -6.11 12.11
N SER A 74 -5.61 -5.09 11.69
CA SER A 74 -6.82 -4.63 12.37
C SER A 74 -8.12 -5.17 11.77
N GLU A 75 -8.04 -5.93 10.68
CA GLU A 75 -9.17 -6.45 9.92
C GLU A 75 -9.11 -7.99 9.82
N ASP A 76 -10.19 -8.61 9.35
CA ASP A 76 -10.27 -10.07 9.18
C ASP A 76 -9.48 -10.58 7.97
N LEU A 77 -9.38 -11.90 7.81
CA LEU A 77 -8.63 -12.54 6.73
C LEU A 77 -9.04 -12.08 5.31
N THR A 78 -10.30 -11.66 5.10
CA THR A 78 -10.79 -11.27 3.77
C THR A 78 -10.17 -9.96 3.28
N SER A 79 -9.70 -9.12 4.20
CA SER A 79 -9.02 -7.85 3.91
C SER A 79 -7.63 -8.01 3.27
N ILE A 80 -7.10 -9.24 3.17
CA ILE A 80 -5.81 -9.51 2.50
C ILE A 80 -5.80 -9.08 1.03
N VAL A 81 -6.96 -9.08 0.37
CA VAL A 81 -7.11 -8.60 -1.01
C VAL A 81 -6.91 -7.09 -1.09
N GLU A 82 -7.39 -6.34 -0.09
CA GLU A 82 -7.16 -4.90 0.01
C GLU A 82 -5.68 -4.61 0.29
N LEU A 83 -5.05 -5.39 1.19
CA LEU A 83 -3.61 -5.29 1.46
C LEU A 83 -2.79 -5.46 0.17
N ASP A 84 -3.06 -6.49 -0.63
CA ASP A 84 -2.36 -6.74 -1.89
C ASP A 84 -2.49 -5.54 -2.85
N GLY A 85 -3.70 -4.99 -2.99
CA GLY A 85 -3.95 -3.78 -3.79
C GLY A 85 -3.16 -2.56 -3.28
N LEU A 86 -3.12 -2.35 -1.96
CA LEU A 86 -2.35 -1.26 -1.34
C LEU A 86 -0.84 -1.45 -1.52
N VAL A 87 -0.34 -2.69 -1.43
CA VAL A 87 1.08 -3.01 -1.65
C VAL A 87 1.48 -2.72 -3.09
N GLU A 88 0.66 -3.08 -4.08
CA GLU A 88 0.91 -2.77 -5.49
C GLU A 88 0.87 -1.25 -5.77
N ILE A 89 -0.02 -0.49 -5.12
CA ILE A 89 -0.01 0.98 -5.18
C ILE A 89 1.29 1.55 -4.59
N ASN A 90 1.74 1.04 -3.45
CA ASN A 90 3.00 1.45 -2.82
C ASN A 90 4.20 1.15 -3.73
N LYS A 91 4.21 -0.02 -4.37
CA LYS A 91 5.25 -0.44 -5.32
C LYS A 91 5.29 0.45 -6.56
N MET A 92 4.12 0.81 -7.10
CA MET A 92 4.04 1.76 -8.22
C MET A 92 4.51 3.16 -7.81
N THR A 93 4.15 3.59 -6.59
CA THR A 93 4.60 4.87 -6.02
C THR A 93 6.12 4.91 -5.89
N HIS A 94 6.72 3.86 -5.32
CA HIS A 94 8.17 3.68 -5.24
C HIS A 94 8.81 3.76 -6.63
N LYS A 95 8.31 2.99 -7.61
CA LYS A 95 8.81 2.98 -9.00
C LYS A 95 8.76 4.35 -9.67
N LEU A 96 7.73 5.16 -9.41
CA LEU A 96 7.62 6.51 -9.96
C LEU A 96 8.61 7.48 -9.30
N LEU A 97 8.80 7.38 -7.99
CA LEU A 97 9.73 8.20 -7.23
C LEU A 97 11.18 7.89 -7.56
N SER A 98 11.54 6.60 -7.68
CA SER A 98 12.88 6.13 -8.02
C SER A 98 13.43 6.63 -9.35
N ARG A 99 12.59 7.23 -10.21
CA ARG A 99 13.04 7.92 -11.44
C ARG A 99 13.85 9.18 -11.16
N TYR A 100 13.65 9.80 -9.99
CA TYR A 100 14.23 11.11 -9.66
C TYR A 100 15.07 11.10 -8.37
N MET A 101 14.98 10.04 -7.57
CA MET A 101 15.68 9.92 -6.29
C MET A 101 16.14 8.49 -6.04
N THR A 102 17.16 8.35 -5.20
CA THR A 102 17.72 7.05 -4.83
C THR A 102 17.07 6.58 -3.55
N LEU A 103 16.17 5.61 -3.66
CA LEU A 103 15.52 4.95 -2.53
C LEU A 103 16.11 3.54 -2.37
N ASP A 104 16.01 2.99 -1.16
CA ASP A 104 16.26 1.57 -0.95
C ASP A 104 15.31 0.72 -1.81
N SER A 105 15.69 -0.52 -2.09
CA SER A 105 14.84 -1.42 -2.88
C SER A 105 13.48 -1.60 -2.21
N PHE A 106 12.41 -1.67 -3.00
CA PHE A 106 11.06 -1.88 -2.48
C PHE A 106 10.98 -3.10 -1.56
N ASP A 107 11.62 -4.22 -1.97
CA ASP A 107 11.60 -5.46 -1.19
C ASP A 107 12.29 -5.31 0.17
N ALA A 108 13.37 -4.54 0.26
CA ALA A 108 14.03 -4.26 1.54
C ALA A 108 13.13 -3.44 2.46
N MET A 109 12.56 -2.33 1.94
CA MET A 109 11.64 -1.48 2.71
C MET A 109 10.40 -2.26 3.16
N PHE A 110 9.85 -3.11 2.29
CA PHE A 110 8.67 -3.91 2.60
C PHE A 110 8.96 -5.01 3.62
N ARG A 111 10.11 -5.70 3.50
CA ARG A 111 10.53 -6.69 4.51
C ARG A 111 10.75 -6.04 5.86
N GLU A 112 11.34 -4.85 5.90
CA GLU A 112 11.54 -4.10 7.13
C GLU A 112 10.19 -3.73 7.77
N ALA A 113 9.26 -3.13 7.02
CA ALA A 113 7.90 -2.84 7.51
C ALA A 113 7.14 -4.10 7.96
N ASN A 114 7.32 -5.22 7.25
CA ASN A 114 6.71 -6.51 7.61
C ASN A 114 7.45 -7.22 8.77
N HIS A 115 8.46 -6.60 9.38
CA HIS A 115 9.34 -7.20 10.39
C HIS A 115 9.94 -8.55 9.96
N ASN A 116 10.19 -8.73 8.66
CA ASN A 116 10.67 -9.95 8.02
C ASN A 116 12.12 -9.83 7.52
N VAL A 117 12.96 -9.16 8.31
CA VAL A 117 14.41 -9.01 8.05
C VAL A 117 15.21 -9.91 8.98
N SER A 118 14.95 -9.82 10.28
CA SER A 118 15.61 -10.59 11.34
C SER A 118 14.77 -11.76 11.85
N ALA A 119 13.48 -11.81 11.50
CA ALA A 119 12.55 -12.88 11.87
C ALA A 119 12.22 -13.75 10.65
N PRO A 120 11.94 -15.06 10.85
CA PRO A 120 11.60 -15.98 9.76
C PRO A 120 10.18 -15.79 9.21
N TYR A 121 9.27 -15.19 10.00
CA TYR A 121 7.89 -14.92 9.62
C TYR A 121 7.58 -13.46 9.88
N GLY A 122 7.10 -12.77 8.85
CA GLY A 122 6.65 -11.39 8.96
C GLY A 122 5.27 -11.27 9.60
N ARG A 123 4.92 -10.02 9.93
CA ARG A 123 3.62 -9.60 10.47
C ARG A 123 2.43 -10.15 9.69
N ILE A 124 2.45 -10.05 8.37
CA ILE A 124 1.37 -10.55 7.51
C ILE A 124 1.16 -12.05 7.72
N THR A 125 2.23 -12.85 7.73
CA THR A 125 2.13 -14.31 7.93
C THR A 125 1.58 -14.65 9.30
N LEU A 126 2.02 -13.93 10.33
CA LEU A 126 1.55 -14.12 11.69
C LEU A 126 0.06 -13.76 11.83
N HIS A 127 -0.38 -12.65 11.22
CA HIS A 127 -1.78 -12.25 11.24
C HIS A 127 -2.68 -13.22 10.46
N VAL A 128 -2.24 -13.72 9.31
CA VAL A 128 -2.97 -14.77 8.58
C VAL A 128 -3.16 -15.99 9.46
N PHE A 129 -2.12 -16.44 10.16
CA PHE A 129 -2.24 -17.58 11.07
C PHE A 129 -3.19 -17.26 12.23
N TRP A 130 -3.10 -16.07 12.82
CA TRP A 130 -4.01 -15.62 13.87
C TRP A 130 -5.48 -15.68 13.42
N GLU A 131 -5.81 -15.04 12.29
CA GLU A 131 -7.16 -15.02 11.74
C GLU A 131 -7.66 -16.41 11.35
N LEU A 132 -6.78 -17.29 10.85
CA LEU A 132 -7.14 -18.67 10.58
C LEU A 132 -7.63 -19.40 11.83
N ASN A 133 -6.94 -19.23 12.95
CA ASN A 133 -7.27 -19.91 14.20
C ASN A 133 -8.47 -19.30 14.92
N TYR A 134 -8.60 -17.98 14.92
CA TYR A 134 -9.56 -17.28 15.78
C TYR A 134 -10.84 -16.84 15.08
N ASP A 135 -10.86 -16.66 13.75
CA ASP A 135 -12.07 -16.28 13.01
C ASP A 135 -12.42 -17.30 11.92
N PHE A 136 -11.50 -17.62 11.02
CA PHE A 136 -11.82 -18.37 9.82
C PHE A 136 -12.33 -19.79 10.11
N LEU A 137 -11.55 -20.61 10.82
CA LEU A 137 -11.92 -21.98 11.16
C LEU A 137 -13.23 -22.09 11.97
N PRO A 138 -13.46 -21.29 13.03
CA PRO A 138 -14.71 -21.37 13.79
C PRO A 138 -15.92 -20.77 13.06
N ASN A 139 -15.73 -19.72 12.25
CA ASN A 139 -16.86 -18.90 11.78
C ASN A 139 -17.19 -19.05 10.29
N TYR A 140 -16.47 -19.87 9.49
CA TYR A 140 -16.75 -20.01 8.05
C TYR A 140 -17.25 -21.42 7.68
N CYS A 141 -18.16 -21.46 6.70
CA CYS A 141 -18.69 -22.68 6.09
C CYS A 141 -18.26 -22.76 4.63
N TYR A 142 -17.73 -23.92 4.22
CA TYR A 142 -17.38 -24.17 2.83
C TYR A 142 -18.58 -24.63 2.01
N ASN A 143 -18.82 -23.98 0.88
CA ASN A 143 -19.80 -24.38 -0.12
C ASN A 143 -19.09 -25.00 -1.33
N GLY A 144 -19.17 -26.33 -1.45
CA GLY A 144 -18.53 -27.10 -2.53
C GLY A 144 -19.07 -26.82 -3.93
N SER A 145 -20.31 -26.30 -4.05
CA SER A 145 -20.89 -25.98 -5.36
C SER A 145 -20.34 -24.66 -5.93
N THR A 146 -19.99 -23.70 -5.07
CA THR A 146 -19.46 -22.39 -5.50
C THR A 146 -17.96 -22.23 -5.27
N ASN A 147 -17.32 -23.17 -4.58
CA ASN A 147 -15.93 -23.09 -4.13
C ASN A 147 -15.65 -21.83 -3.30
N ARG A 148 -16.60 -21.44 -2.44
CA ARG A 148 -16.50 -20.26 -1.58
C ARG A 148 -16.72 -20.63 -0.12
N LEU A 149 -16.03 -19.92 0.76
CA LEU A 149 -16.32 -19.92 2.18
C LEU A 149 -17.18 -18.70 2.52
N VAL A 150 -18.19 -18.91 3.34
CA VAL A 150 -19.12 -17.86 3.77
C VAL A 150 -19.21 -17.89 5.28
N ARG A 151 -19.26 -16.71 5.90
CA ARG A 151 -19.41 -16.60 7.35
C ARG A 151 -20.73 -17.24 7.80
N GLN A 152 -20.67 -18.04 8.85
CA GLN A 152 -21.82 -18.68 9.46
C GLN A 152 -22.67 -17.61 10.15
N PHE A 153 -23.99 -17.76 10.10
CA PHE A 153 -24.87 -16.94 10.93
C PHE A 153 -24.66 -17.31 12.40
N LEU A 154 -24.83 -16.33 13.29
CA LEU A 154 -24.81 -16.52 14.73
C LEU A 154 -25.93 -17.49 15.13
N ASN A 155 -25.68 -18.79 15.13
CA ASN A 155 -26.51 -19.75 15.86
C ASN A 155 -26.10 -19.65 17.33
N ILE A 156 -26.74 -18.74 18.05
CA ILE A 156 -27.18 -19.08 19.40
C ILE A 156 -28.21 -20.18 19.19
N CYS A 157 -27.85 -21.43 19.48
CA CYS A 157 -28.69 -22.61 19.81
C CYS A 157 -27.76 -23.84 19.73
N PHE A 158 -27.55 -24.67 20.74
CA PHE A 158 -28.34 -25.03 21.94
C PHE A 158 -27.46 -25.11 23.19
#